data_AF-A0AAJ2RA30-F1
#
_entry.id   AF-A0AAJ2RA30-F1
#
_cell.length_a   1.000
_cell.length_b   1.000
_cell.length_c   1.000
_cell.angle_alpha   90.00
_cell.angle_beta   90.00
_cell.angle_gamma   90.00
#
_symmetry.space_group_name_H-M   'P 1'
#
loop_
_entity.id
_entity.type
_entity.pdbx_description
1 polymer ?
#
loop_
_entity_poly.entity_id
_entity_poly.type
_entity_poly.pdbx_seq_one_letter_code
_entity_poly.pdbx_strand_id
1 'polypeptide(L)'
;MDLQYQLKAGNYCLYDMRETPSAITGERRCRLRTELVAIAFDLVTGQVHEHGSPTRIHAWALCTRRRLRAAGDWDQADSIVVVSGPLPVDEINKCLGIRGYCRRMFQRLASLPHGKLQPHAHAHAHGAYGAYGAHAGRHQSHQGQQRRAA
;
A
#
# COMPACT_ATOMS: atom_id res chain seq x y z
N MET A 1 -10.28 0.77 13.51
CA MET A 1 -10.14 2.13 12.93
C MET A 1 -9.80 1.97 11.47
N ASP A 2 -10.23 2.87 10.60
CA ASP A 2 -9.89 2.83 9.16
C ASP A 2 -8.83 3.90 8.88
N LEU A 3 -7.60 3.60 9.29
CA LEU A 3 -6.48 4.53 9.22
C LEU A 3 -5.69 4.31 7.93
N GLN A 4 -5.40 5.39 7.22
CA GLN A 4 -4.64 5.33 5.98
C GLN A 4 -3.54 6.39 5.94
N TYR A 5 -2.33 5.97 5.61
CA TYR A 5 -1.23 6.86 5.29
C TYR A 5 -1.28 7.31 3.83
N GLN A 6 -0.97 8.57 3.60
CA GLN A 6 -0.76 9.15 2.28
C GLN A 6 0.56 9.94 2.27
N LEU A 7 1.27 9.94 1.15
CA LEU A 7 2.49 10.71 0.99
C LEU A 7 2.14 12.09 0.39
N LYS A 8 2.34 13.17 1.16
CA LYS A 8 2.12 14.56 0.72
C LYS A 8 3.38 15.38 0.94
N ALA A 9 3.91 16.01 -0.12
CA ALA A 9 5.11 16.85 -0.07
C ALA A 9 6.27 16.19 0.73
N GLY A 10 6.57 14.93 0.43
CA GLY A 10 7.63 14.16 1.08
C GLY A 10 7.35 13.73 2.52
N ASN A 11 6.16 13.98 3.06
CA ASN A 11 5.75 13.59 4.41
C ASN A 11 4.64 12.54 4.38
N TYR A 12 4.69 11.60 5.32
CA TYR A 12 3.59 10.68 5.57
C TYR A 12 2.55 11.39 6.43
N CYS A 13 1.33 11.47 5.90
CA CYS A 13 0.16 12.02 6.57
C CYS A 13 -0.83 10.89 6.86
N LEU A 14 -1.22 10.75 8.14
CA LEU A 14 -2.20 9.77 8.59
C LEU A 14 -3.60 10.40 8.60
N TYR A 15 -4.55 9.71 7.97
CA TYR A 15 -5.95 10.10 7.92
C TYR A 15 -6.83 9.00 8.48
N ASP A 16 -7.97 9.38 9.06
CA ASP A 16 -9.05 8.44 9.36
C ASP A 16 -10.08 8.52 8.25
N MET A 17 -10.25 7.40 7.54
CA MET A 17 -11.14 7.29 6.38
C MET A 17 -12.62 7.31 6.77
N ARG A 18 -12.93 7.22 8.07
CA ARG A 18 -14.29 7.40 8.60
C ARG A 18 -14.66 8.87 8.76
N GLU A 19 -13.69 9.77 8.90
CA GLU A 19 -13.94 11.20 9.11
C GLU A 19 -14.34 11.87 7.80
N THR A 20 -15.53 12.47 7.73
CA THR A 20 -15.98 13.21 6.55
C THR A 20 -14.97 14.32 6.20
N PRO A 21 -14.59 14.48 4.92
CA PRO A 21 -13.80 15.61 4.49
C PRO A 21 -14.47 16.94 4.88
N SER A 22 -13.66 17.94 5.20
CA SER A 22 -14.16 19.28 5.53
C SER A 22 -15.00 19.85 4.38
N ALA A 23 -16.18 20.40 4.69
CA ALA A 23 -17.04 21.03 3.70
C ALA A 23 -16.43 22.30 3.08
N ILE A 24 -15.47 22.93 3.76
CA ILE A 24 -14.84 24.19 3.34
C ILE A 24 -13.58 23.92 2.50
N THR A 25 -12.73 23.00 2.96
CA THR A 25 -11.43 22.74 2.31
C THR A 25 -11.42 21.48 1.46
N GLY A 26 -12.45 20.63 1.55
CA GLY A 26 -12.50 19.32 0.89
C GLY A 26 -11.50 18.29 1.42
N GLU A 27 -10.64 18.65 2.38
CA GLU A 27 -9.61 17.78 2.93
C GLU A 27 -10.04 17.12 4.25
N ARG A 28 -9.55 15.89 4.46
CA ARG A 28 -9.67 15.19 5.76
C ARG A 28 -8.66 15.75 6.75
N ARG A 29 -8.97 15.66 8.05
CA ARG A 29 -8.05 16.09 9.10
C ARG A 29 -6.81 15.20 9.12
N CYS A 30 -5.64 15.82 8.96
CA CYS A 30 -4.36 15.13 9.14
C CYS A 30 -4.15 14.86 10.64
N ARG A 31 -4.18 13.58 11.05
CA ARG A 31 -3.99 13.18 12.46
C ARG A 31 -2.52 13.15 12.87
N LEU A 32 -1.64 12.80 11.94
CA LEU A 32 -0.19 12.75 12.15
C LEU A 32 0.51 13.11 10.84
N ARG A 33 1.50 13.99 10.90
CA ARG A 33 2.42 14.28 9.80
C ARG A 33 3.84 13.96 10.26
N THR A 34 4.57 13.16 9.50
CA THR A 34 5.93 12.76 9.85
C THR A 34 6.76 12.41 8.62
N GLU A 35 8.07 12.62 8.68
CA GLU A 35 8.97 12.34 7.56
C GLU A 35 9.18 10.85 7.30
N LEU A 36 9.14 10.04 8.36
CA LEU A 36 9.30 8.59 8.33
C LEU A 36 8.23 7.95 9.20
N VAL A 37 7.85 6.72 8.88
CA VAL A 37 6.91 5.95 9.69
C VAL A 37 7.65 4.75 10.28
N ALA A 38 7.37 4.50 11.56
CA ALA A 38 7.72 3.26 12.22
C ALA A 38 6.46 2.47 12.58
N ILE A 39 6.58 1.15 12.49
CA ILE A 39 5.52 0.20 12.84
C ILE A 39 6.08 -0.76 13.88
N ALA A 40 5.43 -0.83 15.03
CA ALA A 40 5.68 -1.84 16.06
C ALA A 40 4.66 -2.97 15.93
N PHE A 41 5.14 -4.20 15.87
CA PHE A 41 4.30 -5.39 15.73
C PHE A 41 4.90 -6.58 16.47
N ASP A 42 4.08 -7.60 16.69
CA ASP A 42 4.50 -8.88 17.27
C ASP A 42 5.10 -9.79 16.19
N LEU A 43 6.30 -10.30 16.42
CA LEU A 43 7.06 -11.11 15.45
C LEU A 43 6.37 -12.43 15.08
N VAL A 44 5.63 -13.04 16.01
CA VAL A 44 5.02 -14.36 15.84
C VAL A 44 3.71 -14.24 15.07
N THR A 45 2.83 -13.35 15.51
CA THR A 45 1.49 -13.14 14.96
C THR A 45 1.47 -12.16 13.79
N GLY A 46 2.47 -11.28 13.70
CA GLY A 46 2.48 -10.15 12.78
C GLY A 46 1.41 -9.10 13.11
N GLN A 47 0.87 -9.09 14.32
CA GLN A 47 -0.12 -8.11 14.77
C GLN A 47 0.55 -6.77 15.03
N VAL A 48 0.04 -5.70 14.41
CA VAL A 48 0.47 -4.33 14.72
C VAL A 48 -0.02 -3.93 16.11
N HIS A 49 0.88 -3.42 16.92
CA HIS A 49 0.57 -2.81 18.21
C HIS A 49 0.43 -1.30 18.09
N GLU A 50 1.42 -0.63 17.50
CA GLU A 50 1.47 0.83 17.42
C GLU A 50 2.20 1.26 16.14
N HIS A 51 1.87 2.42 15.59
CA HIS A 51 2.55 3.01 14.44
C HIS A 51 2.58 4.54 14.55
N GLY A 52 3.57 5.18 13.93
CA GLY A 52 3.74 6.63 14.05
C GLY A 52 5.15 7.10 13.73
N SER A 53 5.53 8.25 14.31
CA SER A 53 6.90 8.76 14.17
C SER A 53 7.89 7.80 14.83
N PRO A 54 9.09 7.57 14.26
CA PRO A 54 10.06 6.63 14.79
C PRO A 54 10.36 6.87 16.27
N THR A 55 10.62 8.12 16.66
CA THR A 55 10.90 8.49 18.05
C THR A 55 9.79 8.04 19.01
N ARG A 56 8.51 8.27 18.67
CA ARG A 56 7.36 7.88 19.51
C ARG A 56 7.26 6.36 19.63
N ILE A 57 7.47 5.64 18.52
CA ILE A 57 7.31 4.18 18.49
C ILE A 57 8.46 3.46 19.18
N HIS A 58 9.69 3.95 19.03
CA HIS A 58 10.82 3.43 19.80
C HIS A 58 10.65 3.65 21.30
N ALA A 59 10.20 4.84 21.72
CA ALA A 59 9.90 5.13 23.13
C ALA A 59 8.78 4.23 23.66
N TRP A 60 7.69 4.08 22.90
CA TRP A 60 6.60 3.16 23.23
C TRP A 60 7.10 1.72 23.39
N ALA A 61 7.90 1.22 22.44
CA ALA A 61 8.40 -0.15 22.47
C ALA A 61 9.30 -0.39 23.69
N LEU A 62 10.18 0.55 24.03
CA LEU A 62 11.03 0.45 25.23
C LEU A 62 10.20 0.35 26.51
N CYS A 63 9.21 1.22 26.68
CA CYS A 63 8.32 1.21 27.84
C CYS A 63 7.48 -0.07 27.91
N THR A 64 6.92 -0.51 26.78
CA THR A 64 6.10 -1.73 26.70
C THR A 64 6.92 -2.96 27.03
N ARG A 65 8.12 -3.13 26.45
CA ARG A 65 9.01 -4.24 26.79
C ARG A 65 9.38 -4.26 28.26
N ARG A 66 9.70 -3.09 28.84
CA ARG A 66 10.00 -2.97 30.28
C ARG A 66 8.82 -3.43 31.13
N ARG A 67 7.59 -3.00 30.78
CA ARG A 67 6.38 -3.37 31.51
C ARG A 67 6.10 -4.88 31.42
N LEU A 68 6.23 -5.47 30.24
CA LEU A 68 6.04 -6.91 30.04
C LEU A 68 7.04 -7.75 30.84
N ARG A 69 8.32 -7.36 30.81
CA ARG A 69 9.35 -8.03 31.63
C ARG A 69 9.09 -7.92 33.13
N ALA A 70 8.60 -6.76 33.59
CA ALA A 70 8.21 -6.58 34.98
C ALA A 70 7.00 -7.45 35.38
N ALA A 71 6.14 -7.80 34.43
CA ALA A 71 5.02 -8.73 34.62
C ALA A 71 5.43 -10.22 34.51
N GLY A 72 6.66 -10.52 34.09
CA GLY A 72 7.15 -11.88 33.86
C GLY A 72 6.95 -12.40 32.42
N ASP A 73 6.39 -11.58 31.53
CA ASP A 73 6.09 -11.95 30.13
C ASP A 73 7.29 -11.67 29.21
N TRP A 74 8.37 -12.41 29.40
CA TRP A 74 9.62 -12.23 28.65
C TRP A 74 9.46 -12.50 27.15
N ASP A 75 8.77 -13.59 26.80
CA ASP A 75 8.56 -13.99 25.40
C ASP A 75 7.80 -12.91 24.62
N GLN A 76 6.79 -12.30 25.23
CA GLN A 76 6.03 -11.22 24.61
C GLN A 76 6.84 -9.93 24.51
N ALA A 77 7.71 -9.65 25.48
CA ALA A 77 8.60 -8.50 25.39
C ALA A 77 9.59 -8.64 24.22
N ASP A 78 10.12 -9.84 24.02
CA ASP A 78 11.11 -10.14 22.99
C ASP A 78 10.47 -10.29 21.60
N SER A 79 9.19 -10.64 21.52
CA SER A 79 8.45 -10.69 20.25
C SER A 79 8.19 -9.30 19.65
N ILE A 80 8.26 -8.21 20.43
CA ILE A 80 8.00 -6.85 19.91
C ILE A 80 9.14 -6.41 18.98
N VAL A 81 8.82 -6.21 17.71
CA VAL A 81 9.73 -5.69 16.68
C VAL A 81 9.27 -4.31 16.22
N VAL A 82 10.23 -3.41 16.01
CA VAL A 82 10.00 -2.08 15.44
C VAL A 82 10.74 -1.99 14.12
N VAL A 83 10.01 -1.70 13.04
CA VAL A 83 10.59 -1.44 11.72
C VAL A 83 10.36 0.01 11.37
N SER A 84 11.42 0.70 10.95
CA SER A 84 11.40 2.09 10.48
C SER A 84 12.24 2.22 9.22
N GLY A 85 11.88 3.16 8.35
CA GLY A 85 12.61 3.42 7.12
C GLY A 85 11.75 4.10 6.05
N PRO A 86 12.31 4.36 4.86
CA PRO A 86 11.57 4.86 3.71
C PRO A 86 10.70 3.75 3.09
N LEU A 87 9.68 3.32 3.84
CA LEU A 87 8.76 2.28 3.44
C LEU A 87 7.73 2.84 2.43
N PRO A 88 7.41 2.10 1.35
CA PRO A 88 6.34 2.49 0.45
C PRO A 88 5.02 2.65 1.21
N VAL A 89 4.23 3.65 0.83
CA VAL A 89 2.95 3.94 1.48
C VAL A 89 1.98 2.75 1.41
N ASP A 90 2.03 2.01 0.31
CA ASP A 90 1.21 0.80 0.11
C ASP A 90 1.57 -0.30 1.10
N GLU A 91 2.86 -0.49 1.40
CA GLU A 91 3.32 -1.49 2.36
C GLU A 91 2.91 -1.11 3.78
N ILE A 92 2.98 0.18 4.13
CA ILE A 92 2.50 0.68 5.42
C ILE A 92 0.99 0.43 5.54
N ASN A 93 0.21 0.77 4.52
CA ASN A 93 -1.24 0.59 4.55
C ASN A 93 -1.65 -0.90 4.59
N LYS A 94 -0.93 -1.78 3.88
CA LYS A 94 -1.12 -3.24 3.99
C LYS A 94 -0.84 -3.74 5.40
N CYS A 95 0.19 -3.22 6.08
CA CYS A 95 0.46 -3.54 7.48
C CYS A 95 -0.71 -3.18 8.41
N LEU A 96 -1.40 -2.07 8.16
CA LEU A 96 -2.54 -1.63 8.96
C LEU A 96 -3.83 -2.40 8.63
N GLY A 97 -4.05 -2.75 7.36
CA GLY A 97 -5.28 -3.37 6.88
C GLY A 97 -5.30 -4.90 6.95
N ILE A 98 -4.15 -5.56 6.80
CA ILE A 98 -4.05 -7.03 6.69
C ILE A 98 -3.35 -7.59 7.94
N ARG A 99 -4.11 -8.34 8.75
CA ARG A 99 -3.58 -9.03 9.92
C ARG A 99 -2.45 -9.99 9.51
N GLY A 100 -1.32 -9.92 10.23
CA GLY A 100 -0.16 -10.78 9.98
C GLY A 100 0.72 -10.35 8.80
N TYR A 101 0.36 -9.28 8.06
CA TYR A 101 1.15 -8.83 6.92
C TYR A 101 2.55 -8.33 7.33
N CYS A 102 2.67 -7.65 8.48
CA CYS A 102 3.95 -7.15 8.97
C CYS A 102 5.03 -8.24 9.06
N ARG A 103 4.65 -9.46 9.44
CA ARG A 103 5.58 -10.61 9.50
C ARG A 103 6.12 -10.97 8.12
N ARG A 104 5.25 -11.03 7.10
CA ARG A 104 5.66 -11.30 5.71
C ARG A 104 6.50 -10.16 5.13
N MET A 105 6.11 -8.92 5.42
CA MET A 105 6.87 -7.73 5.03
C MET A 105 8.27 -7.76 5.65
N PHE A 106 8.38 -8.08 6.94
CA PHE A 106 9.64 -8.15 7.68
C PHE A 106 10.63 -9.14 7.06
N GLN A 107 10.17 -10.33 6.69
CA GLN A 107 10.99 -11.33 6.00
C GLN A 107 11.49 -10.88 4.63
N ARG A 108 10.81 -9.91 4.01
CA ARG A 108 11.10 -9.42 2.66
C ARG A 108 11.73 -8.03 2.65
N LEU A 109 12.10 -7.47 3.79
CA LEU A 109 12.61 -6.10 3.93
C LEU A 109 13.72 -5.77 2.92
N ALA A 110 14.69 -6.66 2.77
CA ALA A 110 15.81 -6.47 1.84
C ALA A 110 15.38 -6.40 0.36
N SER A 111 14.23 -6.99 0.00
CA SER A 111 13.70 -7.04 -1.36
C SER A 111 12.63 -5.97 -1.66
N LEU A 112 12.25 -5.17 -0.66
CA LEU A 112 11.24 -4.13 -0.87
C LEU A 112 11.83 -2.99 -1.71
N PRO A 113 11.01 -2.34 -2.55
CA PRO A 113 11.43 -1.10 -3.18
C PRO A 113 11.62 -0.05 -2.08
N HIS A 114 12.88 0.30 -1.82
CA HIS A 114 13.23 1.30 -0.82
C HIS A 114 13.03 2.69 -1.42
N GLY A 115 12.33 3.57 -0.70
CA GLY A 115 12.10 4.93 -1.15
C GLY A 115 10.66 5.38 -0.94
N LYS A 116 10.49 6.69 -0.83
CA LYS A 116 9.18 7.36 -0.82
C LYS A 116 8.58 7.37 -2.22
N LEU A 117 8.45 6.20 -2.83
CA LEU A 117 7.83 6.06 -4.13
C LEU A 117 6.34 6.38 -3.93
N GLN A 118 5.88 7.45 -4.58
CA GLN A 118 4.46 7.65 -4.77
C GLN A 118 3.95 6.42 -5.53
N PRO A 119 2.81 5.82 -5.14
CA PRO A 119 2.08 4.97 -6.05
C PRO A 119 1.88 5.81 -7.31
N HIS A 120 2.31 5.29 -8.48
CA HIS A 120 1.82 5.84 -9.73
C HIS A 120 0.30 5.81 -9.60
N ALA A 121 -0.34 6.98 -9.72
CA ALA A 121 -1.78 7.07 -9.81
C ALA A 121 -2.23 5.92 -10.71
N HIS A 122 -3.15 5.08 -10.23
CA HIS A 122 -3.79 4.09 -11.06
C HIS A 122 -4.42 4.83 -12.23
N ALA A 123 -3.67 4.95 -13.33
CA ALA A 123 -4.21 5.10 -14.65
C ALA A 123 -5.00 3.81 -14.85
N HIS A 124 -6.27 3.84 -14.49
CA HIS A 124 -7.30 3.05 -15.16
C HIS A 124 -7.27 3.49 -16.63
N ALA A 125 -6.25 3.04 -17.35
CA ALA A 125 -6.29 2.90 -18.78
C ALA A 125 -7.43 1.89 -19.01
N HIS A 126 -8.53 2.42 -19.51
CA HIS A 126 -9.61 1.67 -20.10
C HIS A 126 -9.01 0.56 -20.96
N GLY A 127 -9.20 -0.68 -20.52
CA GLY A 127 -8.89 -1.86 -21.31
C GLY A 127 -9.77 -1.84 -22.55
N ALA A 128 -9.22 -1.30 -23.63
CA ALA A 128 -9.68 -1.49 -24.98
C ALA A 128 -9.55 -2.99 -25.31
N TYR A 129 -10.65 -3.73 -25.21
CA TYR A 129 -10.82 -4.95 -25.96
C TYR A 129 -11.22 -4.55 -27.39
N GLY A 130 -10.26 -4.68 -28.30
CA GLY A 130 -10.50 -4.56 -29.73
C GLY A 130 -11.48 -5.63 -30.19
N ALA A 131 -12.71 -5.22 -30.53
CA ALA A 131 -13.58 -5.97 -31.41
C ALA A 131 -13.22 -5.57 -32.85
N TYR A 132 -12.36 -6.39 -33.47
CA TYR A 132 -12.07 -6.33 -34.88
C TYR A 132 -13.35 -6.62 -35.69
N GLY A 133 -13.69 -5.68 -36.57
CA GLY A 133 -14.15 -5.95 -37.92
C GLY A 133 -15.46 -6.69 -38.09
N ALA A 134 -16.56 -5.93 -38.08
CA ALA A 134 -17.81 -6.29 -38.71
C ALA A 134 -17.59 -6.59 -40.21
N HIS A 135 -17.80 -7.85 -40.62
CA HIS A 135 -17.91 -8.23 -42.04
C HIS A 135 -19.40 -8.32 -42.40
N ALA A 136 -19.95 -7.20 -42.85
CA ALA A 136 -21.28 -7.15 -43.44
C ALA A 136 -21.17 -7.16 -44.97
N GLY A 137 -21.63 -8.25 -45.57
CA GLY A 137 -22.54 -8.20 -46.72
C GLY A 137 -21.97 -8.04 -48.14
N ARG A 138 -22.11 -9.15 -48.89
CA ARG A 138 -23.03 -9.28 -50.05
C ARG A 138 -22.49 -9.00 -51.47
N HIS A 139 -22.51 -10.09 -52.29
CA HIS A 139 -22.82 -10.22 -53.74
C HIS A 139 -22.04 -9.30 -54.74
N GLN A 140 -21.73 -9.63 -55.99
CA GLN A 140 -22.35 -10.51 -56.98
C GLN A 140 -21.37 -10.68 -58.18
N SER A 141 -21.35 -11.89 -58.74
CA SER A 141 -21.39 -12.24 -60.19
C SER A 141 -20.37 -11.74 -61.24
N HIS A 142 -19.81 -12.75 -61.93
CA HIS A 142 -19.84 -12.99 -63.40
C HIS A 142 -18.79 -12.37 -64.36
N GLN A 143 -18.33 -13.27 -65.26
CA GLN A 143 -17.74 -13.09 -66.60
C GLN A 143 -16.33 -12.47 -66.66
N GLY A 144 -15.39 -12.86 -67.51
CA GLY A 144 -15.30 -13.81 -68.62
C GLY A 144 -13.83 -13.75 -69.09
N GLN A 145 -13.21 -14.90 -69.37
CA GLN A 145 -12.75 -15.29 -70.71
C GLN A 145 -11.60 -14.46 -71.36
N GLN A 146 -10.60 -15.24 -71.82
CA GLN A 146 -9.70 -15.02 -72.98
C GLN A 146 -8.31 -14.40 -72.73
N ARG A 147 -7.25 -15.20 -72.97
CA ARG A 147 -6.25 -15.11 -74.10
C ARG A 147 -5.15 -14.07 -73.80
N ARG A 148 -3.84 -14.26 -74.02
CA ARG A 148 -2.98 -14.92 -75.03
C ARG A 148 -1.56 -14.93 -74.39
N ALA A 149 -0.77 -16.00 -74.45
CA ALA A 149 0.22 -16.32 -75.49
C ALA A 149 1.00 -15.11 -76.04
N ALA A 150 2.27 -14.99 -75.65
CA ALA A 150 3.42 -14.71 -76.50
C ALA A 150 4.69 -15.19 -75.78
#